data_AF-A0A5C4PNP1-F1
#
_entry.id   AF-A0A5C4PNP1-F1
#
_cell.length_a   1.000
_cell.length_b   1.000
_cell.length_c   1.000
_cell.angle_alpha   90.00
_cell.angle_beta   90.00
_cell.angle_gamma   90.00
#
_symmetry.space_group_name_H-M   'P 1'
#
loop_
_entity.id
_entity.type
_entity.pdbx_description
1 polymer ?
#
loop_
_entity_poly.entity_id
_entity_poly.type
_entity_poly.pdbx_seq_one_letter_code
_entity_poly.pdbx_strand_id
1 'polypeptide(L)' 'MKKLTKKAATLELQEKIKSLILEKNLKPGDLMPTENELIELLAVSRSSLREAIKSLEALHILDIHHGIGTFVGESS' A
#
# COMPACT_ATOMS: atom_id res chain seq x y z
N MET A 1 0.57 -15.51 22.38
CA MET A 1 0.66 -14.85 21.06
C MET A 1 -0.49 -13.86 20.96
N LYS A 2 -0.20 -12.57 20.77
CA LYS A 2 -1.20 -11.48 20.81
C LYS A 2 -2.03 -11.56 19.53
N LYS A 3 -3.35 -11.82 19.62
CA LYS A 3 -4.24 -11.73 18.44
C LYS A 3 -4.23 -10.27 17.98
N LEU A 4 -3.54 -9.97 16.88
CA LEU A 4 -3.68 -8.67 16.22
C LEU A 4 -5.13 -8.53 15.76
N THR A 5 -5.78 -7.45 16.18
CA THR A 5 -7.11 -7.11 15.66
C THR A 5 -6.97 -6.67 14.21
N LYS A 6 -8.00 -6.91 13.39
CA LYS A 6 -7.99 -6.57 11.94
C LYS A 6 -7.52 -5.13 11.69
N LYS A 7 -7.95 -4.17 12.53
CA LYS A 7 -7.56 -2.76 12.47
C LYS A 7 -6.06 -2.53 12.70
N ALA A 8 -5.45 -3.23 13.67
CA ALA A 8 -4.02 -3.11 13.94
C ALA A 8 -3.18 -3.66 12.77
N ALA A 9 -3.61 -4.77 12.17
CA ALA A 9 -2.95 -5.35 11.01
C ALA A 9 -3.02 -4.44 9.77
N THR A 10 -4.15 -3.77 9.54
CA THR A 10 -4.28 -2.80 8.44
C THR A 10 -3.34 -1.60 8.61
N LEU A 11 -3.21 -1.05 9.83
CA LEU A 11 -2.28 0.05 10.10
C LEU A 11 -0.82 -0.38 9.88
N GLU A 12 -0.44 -1.56 10.36
CA GLU A 12 0.90 -2.10 10.13
C GLU A 12 1.20 -2.27 8.64
N LEU A 13 0.21 -2.71 7.85
CA LEU A 13 0.36 -2.84 6.41
C LEU A 13 0.50 -1.49 5.69
N GLN A 14 -0.21 -0.46 6.13
CA GLN A 14 -0.03 0.90 5.60
C GLN A 14 1.39 1.39 5.81
N GLU A 15 1.95 1.20 7.02
CA GLU A 15 3.32 1.58 7.31
C GLU A 15 4.33 0.79 6.47
N LYS A 16 4.13 -0.51 6.27
CA LYS A 16 4.95 -1.32 5.36
C LYS A 16 4.95 -0.80 3.93
N ILE A 17 3.79 -0.38 3.41
CA ILE A 17 3.68 0.20 2.07
C ILE A 17 4.42 1.54 1.98
N LYS A 18 4.30 2.40 2.99
CA LYS A 18 5.04 3.67 3.05
C LYS A 18 6.56 3.43 3.12
N SER A 19 7.00 2.49 3.94
CA SER A 19 8.41 2.09 3.99
C SER A 19 8.91 1.61 2.63
N LEU A 20 8.11 0.84 1.89
CA LEU A 20 8.46 0.38 0.55
C LEU A 20 8.66 1.54 -0.44
N ILE A 21 7.83 2.59 -0.37
CA ILE A 21 8.00 3.81 -1.19
C ILE A 21 9.36 4.43 -0.91
N LEU A 22 9.72 4.59 0.36
CA LEU A 22 11.00 5.17 0.79
C LEU A 22 12.19 4.29 0.40
N GLU A 23 12.12 2.98 0.65
CA GLU A 23 13.18 2.01 0.35
C GLU A 23 13.48 1.92 -1.14
N LYS A 24 12.44 2.01 -1.97
CA LYS A 24 12.57 2.02 -3.44
C LYS A 24 12.83 3.41 -4.01
N ASN A 25 12.90 4.44 -3.15
CA ASN A 25 13.08 5.83 -3.53
C ASN A 25 12.09 6.29 -4.62
N LEU A 26 10.84 5.80 -4.51
CA LEU A 26 9.76 6.16 -5.42
C LEU A 26 9.30 7.59 -5.10
N LYS A 27 9.01 8.34 -6.15
CA LYS A 27 8.59 9.74 -6.10
C LYS A 27 7.13 9.87 -6.53
N PRO A 28 6.44 10.96 -6.17
CA PRO A 28 5.12 11.25 -6.71
C PRO A 28 5.08 11.09 -8.24
N GLY A 29 4.07 10.36 -8.72
CA GLY A 29 3.91 9.98 -10.13
C GLY A 29 4.59 8.68 -10.54
N ASP A 30 5.46 8.09 -9.72
CA ASP A 30 6.08 6.79 -10.01
C ASP A 30 5.07 5.66 -9.84
N LEU A 31 5.23 4.61 -10.66
CA LEU A 31 4.40 3.42 -10.60
C LEU A 31 4.78 2.56 -9.39
N MET A 32 3.80 2.24 -8.55
CA MET A 32 3.95 1.25 -7.49
C MET A 32 3.97 -0.17 -8.06
N PRO A 33 4.60 -1.13 -7.35
CA PRO A 33 4.39 -2.53 -7.63
C PRO A 33 2.91 -2.87 -7.67
N THR A 34 2.52 -3.77 -8.57
CA THR A 34 1.14 -4.20 -8.75
C THR A 34 0.57 -4.86 -7.48
N GLU A 35 -0.76 -4.94 -7.36
CA GLU A 35 -1.38 -5.60 -6.20
C GLU A 35 -0.86 -7.04 -6.00
N ASN A 36 -0.63 -7.79 -7.08
CA ASN A 36 -0.11 -9.16 -6.98
C ASN A 36 1.34 -9.18 -6.46
N GLU A 37 2.20 -8.30 -6.97
CA GLU A 37 3.58 -8.19 -6.49
C GLU A 37 3.62 -7.77 -5.01
N LEU A 38 2.76 -6.83 -4.59
CA LEU A 38 2.66 -6.42 -3.19
C LEU A 38 2.13 -7.53 -2.27
N ILE A 39 1.18 -8.34 -2.74
CA ILE A 39 0.70 -9.53 -2.02
C ILE A 39 1.86 -10.50 -1.75
N GLU A 40 2.69 -10.76 -2.77
CA GLU A 40 3.83 -11.65 -2.67
C GLU A 40 4.95 -11.06 -1.81
N LEU A 41 5.34 -9.79 -2.05
CA LEU A 41 6.39 -9.08 -1.32
C LEU A 41 6.08 -8.94 0.17
N LEU A 42 4.84 -8.64 0.52
CA LEU A 42 4.44 -8.35 1.90
C LEU A 42 3.80 -9.56 2.59
N ALA A 43 3.63 -10.68 1.88
CA ALA A 43 2.99 -11.91 2.35
C ALA A 43 1.61 -11.66 3.01
N VAL A 44 0.76 -10.88 2.33
CA VAL A 44 -0.56 -10.46 2.84
C VAL A 44 -1.71 -10.96 1.99
N SER A 45 -2.91 -10.99 2.58
CA SER A 45 -4.12 -11.30 1.80
C SER A 45 -4.50 -10.13 0.89
N ARG A 46 -5.14 -10.45 -0.25
CA ARG A 46 -5.68 -9.44 -1.18
C ARG A 46 -6.65 -8.47 -0.50
N SER A 47 -7.52 -8.95 0.38
CA SER A 47 -8.49 -8.09 1.06
C SER A 47 -7.82 -7.08 2.00
N SER A 48 -6.83 -7.52 2.78
CA SER A 48 -6.04 -6.64 3.65
C SER A 48 -5.26 -5.61 2.83
N LEU A 49 -4.63 -6.01 1.72
CA LEU A 49 -3.90 -5.10 0.85
C LEU A 49 -4.83 -4.04 0.26
N ARG A 50 -6.00 -4.43 -0.25
CA ARG A 50 -6.95 -3.47 -0.83
C ARG A 50 -7.48 -2.48 0.20
N GLU A 51 -7.73 -2.90 1.44
CA GLU A 51 -8.10 -1.99 2.53
C GLU A 51 -6.98 -0.97 2.82
N ALA A 52 -5.72 -1.42 2.88
CA ALA A 52 -4.58 -0.55 3.11
C ALA A 52 -4.38 0.45 1.95
N ILE A 53 -4.37 -0.02 0.70
CA ILE A 53 -4.24 0.83 -0.49
C ILE A 53 -5.37 1.87 -0.54
N LYS A 54 -6.63 1.47 -0.32
CA LYS A 54 -7.76 2.41 -0.28
C LYS A 54 -7.63 3.48 0.81
N SER A 55 -7.06 3.11 1.95
CA SER A 55 -6.81 4.06 3.04
C SER A 55 -5.71 5.06 2.67
N LEU A 56 -4.64 4.60 2.02
CA LEU A 56 -3.54 5.45 1.57
C LEU A 56 -3.96 6.36 0.40
N GLU A 57 -4.84 5.88 -0.47
CA GLU A 57 -5.48 6.67 -1.53
C GLU A 57 -6.30 7.83 -0.96
N ALA A 58 -7.12 7.55 0.07
CA ALA A 58 -7.87 8.60 0.76
C ALA A 58 -6.99 9.65 1.46
N LEU A 59 -5.70 9.32 1.69
CA LEU A 59 -4.70 10.22 2.26
C LEU A 59 -3.79 10.86 1.20
N HIS A 60 -4.07 10.65 -0.09
CA HIS A 60 -3.25 11.15 -1.22
C HIS A 60 -1.79 10.67 -1.21
N ILE A 61 -1.50 9.56 -0.53
CA ILE A 61 -0.18 8.91 -0.52
C ILE A 61 -0.03 8.01 -1.76
N LEU A 62 -1.14 7.47 -2.24
CA LEU A 62 -1.21 6.66 -3.45
C LEU A 62 -2.34 7.19 -4.35
N ASP A 63 -2.22 7.02 -5.66
CA ASP A 63 -3.28 7.33 -6.62
C ASP A 63 -3.61 6.07 -7.44
N ILE A 64 -4.88 5.68 -7.47
CA ILE A 64 -5.32 4.49 -8.20
C ILE A 64 -5.91 4.91 -9.55
N HIS A 65 -5.24 4.54 -10.62
CA HIS A 65 -5.76 4.70 -11.97
C HIS A 65 -6.31 3.35 -12.45
N HIS A 66 -7.64 3.23 -12.45
CA HIS A 66 -8.33 1.99 -12.81
C HIS A 66 -7.89 1.47 -14.18
N GLY A 67 -7.46 0.20 -14.23
CA GLY A 67 -6.98 -0.45 -15.45
C GLY A 67 -5.55 -0.08 -15.86
N ILE A 68 -4.89 0.85 -15.16
CA ILE A 68 -3.53 1.32 -15.46
C ILE A 68 -2.57 0.87 -14.36
N GLY A 69 -2.90 1.13 -13.10
CA GLY A 69 -2.04 0.79 -11.96
C GLY A 69 -2.25 1.72 -10.76
N THR A 70 -1.39 1.55 -9.77
CA THR A 70 -1.31 2.41 -8.61
C THR A 70 -0.03 3.23 -8.70
N PHE A 71 -0.13 4.53 -8.44
CA PHE A 71 0.97 5.47 -8.49
C PHE A 71 1.22 6.04 -7.10
N VAL A 72 2.43 6.52 -6.87
CA VAL A 72 2.75 7.29 -5.67
C VAL A 72 2.10 8.67 -5.79
N GLY A 73 1.31 9.05 -4.78
CA GLY A 73 0.58 10.31 -4.74
C GLY A 73 1.43 11.46 -4.22
N GLU A 74 0.92 12.69 -4.27
CA GLU A 74 1.68 13.90 -3.90
C GLU A 74 1.99 14.02 -2.40
N SER A 75 1.29 13.27 -1.54
CA SER A 75 1.47 13.30 -0.08
C SER A 75 2.33 12.16 0.46
N SER A 76 3.07 11.46 -0.41
CA SER A 76 3.88 10.28 -0.10
C SER A 76 5.21 10.56 0.60
#